data_AF-A0A7L0N2G9-F1
#
_entry.id   AF-A0A7L0N2G9-F1
#
_cell.length_a   1.000
_cell.length_b   1.000
_cell.length_c   1.000
_cell.angle_alpha   90.00
_cell.angle_beta   90.00
_cell.angle_gamma   90.00
#
_symmetry.space_group_name_H-M   'P 1'
#
loop_
_entity.id
_entity.type
_entity.pdbx_description
1 polymer ?
#
loop_
_entity_poly.entity_id
_entity_poly.type
_entity_poly.pdbx_seq_one_letter_code
_entity_poly.pdbx_strand_id
1 'polypeptide(L)'
;GFSSQVVYCVFAIIGMELFHGKIQFFPDNSNGPHALECGNPALRNSLFARGKYCKNNFNNFASAFVVLMELTVVLLLPLTPASLFANGFASVTVQPAKLYFIAFHIVMVIIIVNIFVSFILEAFFVEYSLEKSEVETAIEQKIQELGMGVQEEELGDEQLLAHMESDEHALEGAGGTKPQPQGLLFKIASKR
;
A
#
# COMPACT_ATOMS: atom_id res chain seq x y z
N GLY A 1 -5.43 -7.38 0.83
CA GLY A 1 -6.37 -8.49 0.60
C GLY A 1 -7.46 -8.13 -0.39
N PHE A 2 -8.35 -7.20 -0.06
CA PHE A 2 -9.50 -6.85 -0.91
C PHE A 2 -9.12 -6.29 -2.29
N SER A 3 -8.10 -5.41 -2.37
CA SER A 3 -7.72 -4.77 -3.63
C SER A 3 -7.21 -5.74 -4.69
N SER A 4 -6.50 -6.80 -4.30
CA SER A 4 -6.03 -7.81 -5.25
C SER A 4 -7.20 -8.61 -5.82
N GLN A 5 -8.13 -9.07 -4.98
CA GLN A 5 -9.27 -9.88 -5.41
C GLN A 5 -10.14 -9.17 -6.45
N VAL A 6 -10.38 -7.85 -6.28
CA VAL A 6 -11.12 -7.05 -7.27
C VAL A 6 -10.43 -7.08 -8.64
N VAL A 7 -9.10 -6.93 -8.66
CA VAL A 7 -8.34 -6.98 -9.91
C VAL A 7 -8.44 -8.36 -10.56
N TYR A 8 -8.32 -9.46 -9.79
CA TYR A 8 -8.52 -10.81 -10.34
C TYR A 8 -9.91 -10.98 -10.96
N CYS A 9 -10.96 -10.50 -10.30
CA CYS A 9 -12.32 -10.59 -10.83
C CYS A 9 -12.47 -9.84 -12.16
N VAL A 10 -11.97 -8.60 -12.25
CA VAL A 10 -12.04 -7.79 -13.46
C VAL A 10 -11.30 -8.47 -14.61
N PHE A 11 -10.06 -8.92 -14.37
CA PHE A 11 -9.28 -9.62 -15.38
C PHE A 11 -9.89 -10.97 -15.76
N ALA A 12 -10.51 -11.71 -14.84
CA ALA A 12 -11.17 -12.97 -15.15
C ALA A 12 -12.34 -12.77 -16.11
N ILE A 13 -13.19 -11.77 -15.86
CA ILE A 13 -14.34 -11.45 -16.73
C ILE A 13 -13.84 -11.03 -18.13
N ILE A 14 -12.87 -10.12 -18.20
CA ILE A 14 -12.28 -9.68 -19.48
C ILE A 14 -11.63 -10.87 -20.21
N GLY A 15 -10.92 -11.72 -19.49
CA GLY A 15 -10.25 -12.90 -20.05
C GLY A 15 -11.24 -13.91 -20.59
N MET A 16 -12.38 -14.12 -19.93
CA MET A 16 -13.47 -14.92 -20.47
C MET A 16 -13.94 -14.35 -21.81
N GLU A 17 -14.31 -13.08 -21.90
CA GLU A 17 -14.76 -12.48 -23.16
C GLU A 17 -13.74 -12.60 -24.31
N LEU A 18 -12.44 -12.49 -24.02
CA LEU A 18 -11.38 -12.55 -25.03
C LEU A 18 -11.01 -13.99 -25.45
N PHE A 19 -11.04 -14.94 -24.52
CA PHE A 19 -10.44 -16.27 -24.69
C PHE A 19 -11.45 -17.41 -24.57
N HIS A 20 -12.75 -17.12 -24.41
CA HIS A 20 -13.79 -18.13 -24.31
C HIS A 20 -13.80 -19.08 -25.52
N GLY A 21 -13.81 -20.39 -25.24
CA GLY A 21 -13.87 -21.46 -26.24
C GLY A 21 -12.60 -21.68 -27.07
N LYS A 22 -11.54 -20.87 -26.87
CA LYS A 22 -10.29 -20.95 -27.66
C LYS A 22 -9.41 -22.14 -27.29
N ILE A 23 -9.49 -22.56 -26.03
CA ILE A 23 -8.77 -23.71 -25.45
C ILE A 23 -9.80 -24.55 -24.72
N GLN A 24 -9.86 -25.83 -25.02
CA GLN A 24 -10.80 -26.75 -24.43
C GLN A 24 -10.06 -27.98 -23.89
N PHE A 25 -10.51 -28.45 -22.74
CA PHE A 25 -10.01 -29.67 -22.14
C PHE A 25 -10.76 -30.86 -22.73
N PHE A 26 -10.01 -31.86 -23.19
CA PHE A 26 -10.55 -33.13 -23.67
C PHE A 26 -9.99 -34.26 -22.79
N PRO A 27 -10.82 -35.23 -22.40
CA PRO A 27 -10.34 -36.44 -21.73
C PRO A 27 -9.47 -37.29 -22.68
N ASP A 28 -8.55 -38.09 -22.12
CA ASP A 28 -7.51 -38.82 -22.87
C ASP A 28 -8.06 -39.81 -23.92
N ASN A 29 -9.34 -40.17 -23.86
CA ASN A 29 -10.04 -41.08 -24.77
C ASN A 29 -11.03 -40.38 -25.71
N SER A 30 -11.00 -39.04 -25.79
CA SER A 30 -11.89 -38.31 -26.68
C SER A 30 -11.43 -38.42 -28.14
N ASN A 31 -12.36 -38.75 -29.03
CA ASN A 31 -12.14 -38.69 -30.49
C ASN A 31 -12.45 -37.29 -31.06
N GLY A 32 -12.39 -36.26 -30.22
CA GLY A 32 -12.67 -34.88 -30.63
C GLY A 32 -11.64 -34.38 -31.65
N PRO A 33 -12.05 -33.55 -32.63
CA PRO A 33 -11.10 -32.92 -33.55
C PRO A 33 -10.09 -32.10 -32.75
N HIS A 34 -8.79 -32.28 -33.03
CA HIS A 34 -7.68 -31.58 -32.36
C HIS A 34 -7.65 -31.75 -30.83
N ALA A 35 -8.18 -32.86 -30.28
CA ALA A 35 -8.20 -33.11 -28.83
C ALA A 35 -6.81 -33.08 -28.18
N LEU A 36 -5.79 -33.60 -28.87
CA LEU A 36 -4.38 -33.55 -28.46
C LEU A 36 -3.79 -32.13 -28.45
N GLU A 37 -4.46 -31.18 -29.09
CA GLU A 37 -4.03 -29.78 -29.27
C GLU A 37 -5.00 -28.84 -28.52
N CYS A 38 -5.64 -29.33 -27.46
CA CYS A 38 -6.64 -28.60 -26.66
C CYS A 38 -7.80 -28.02 -27.51
N GLY A 39 -8.16 -28.68 -28.61
CA GLY A 39 -9.24 -28.26 -29.52
C GLY A 39 -8.86 -27.14 -30.49
N ASN A 40 -7.59 -26.72 -30.54
CA ASN A 40 -7.14 -25.66 -31.43
C ASN A 40 -5.86 -26.05 -32.18
N PRO A 41 -5.88 -26.16 -33.52
CA PRO A 41 -4.71 -26.55 -34.31
C PRO A 41 -3.53 -25.58 -34.18
N ALA A 42 -3.76 -24.33 -33.76
CA ALA A 42 -2.69 -23.37 -33.53
C ALA A 42 -1.81 -23.72 -32.31
N LEU A 43 -2.27 -24.63 -31.43
CA LEU A 43 -1.47 -25.17 -30.32
C LEU A 43 -0.67 -26.41 -30.71
N ARG A 44 -0.71 -26.82 -31.98
CA ARG A 44 0.06 -27.98 -32.45
C ARG A 44 1.54 -27.82 -32.13
N ASN A 45 2.11 -28.83 -31.48
CA ASN A 45 3.50 -28.87 -30.99
C ASN A 45 3.88 -27.82 -29.93
N SER A 46 2.93 -27.03 -29.45
CA SER A 46 3.18 -26.07 -28.36
C SER A 46 3.56 -26.80 -27.07
N LEU A 47 4.39 -26.16 -26.25
CA LEU A 47 4.70 -26.66 -24.92
C LEU A 47 3.46 -26.65 -24.01
N PHE A 48 2.48 -25.79 -24.31
CA PHE A 48 1.20 -25.72 -23.59
C PHE A 48 0.38 -27.01 -23.73
N ALA A 49 0.19 -27.48 -24.96
CA ALA A 49 -0.50 -28.75 -25.22
C ALA A 49 0.28 -29.96 -24.68
N ARG A 50 1.61 -29.96 -24.88
CA ARG A 50 2.49 -31.04 -24.41
C ARG A 50 2.56 -31.15 -22.88
N GLY A 51 2.47 -30.02 -22.19
CA GLY A 51 2.42 -29.94 -20.73
C GLY A 51 1.06 -30.27 -20.13
N LYS A 52 0.08 -30.70 -20.93
CA LYS A 52 -1.30 -30.99 -20.49
C LYS A 52 -2.01 -29.81 -19.80
N TYR A 53 -1.68 -28.57 -20.19
CA TYR A 53 -2.28 -27.35 -19.62
C TYR A 53 -3.67 -27.01 -20.18
N CYS A 54 -4.31 -27.89 -20.97
CA CYS A 54 -5.63 -27.62 -21.57
C CYS A 54 -6.76 -27.33 -20.55
N LYS A 55 -6.58 -27.79 -19.30
CA LYS A 55 -7.51 -27.48 -18.19
C LYS A 55 -7.48 -26.00 -17.79
N ASN A 56 -6.38 -25.30 -18.11
CA ASN A 56 -6.16 -23.90 -17.79
C ASN A 56 -6.68 -23.07 -18.96
N ASN A 57 -7.99 -22.79 -18.93
CA ASN A 57 -8.72 -22.06 -19.95
C ASN A 57 -9.65 -21.00 -19.33
N PHE A 58 -10.20 -20.13 -20.17
CA PHE A 58 -11.11 -19.06 -19.78
C PHE A 58 -12.58 -19.37 -20.12
N ASN A 59 -12.96 -20.66 -20.12
CA ASN A 59 -14.33 -21.04 -20.49
C ASN A 59 -15.33 -20.80 -19.35
N ASN A 60 -14.85 -20.72 -18.11
CA ASN A 60 -15.67 -20.38 -16.95
C ASN A 60 -14.87 -19.54 -15.95
N PHE A 61 -15.60 -18.90 -15.02
CA PHE A 61 -14.99 -17.99 -14.06
C PHE A 61 -13.96 -18.69 -13.15
N ALA A 62 -14.26 -19.91 -12.70
CA ALA A 62 -13.37 -20.66 -11.83
C ALA A 62 -12.05 -21.03 -12.53
N SER A 63 -12.13 -21.52 -13.78
CA SER A 63 -10.94 -21.87 -14.56
C SER A 63 -10.14 -20.63 -14.94
N ALA A 64 -10.80 -19.52 -15.28
CA ALA A 64 -10.15 -18.22 -15.51
C ALA A 64 -9.39 -17.75 -14.25
N PHE A 65 -10.00 -17.87 -13.07
CA PHE A 65 -9.37 -17.53 -11.81
C PHE A 65 -8.14 -18.41 -11.53
N VAL A 66 -8.22 -19.72 -11.79
CA VAL A 66 -7.07 -20.63 -11.69
C VAL A 66 -5.93 -20.23 -12.63
N VAL A 67 -6.23 -19.90 -13.88
CA VAL A 67 -5.24 -19.42 -14.86
C VAL A 67 -4.53 -18.16 -14.34
N LEU A 68 -5.29 -17.18 -13.86
CA LEU A 68 -4.73 -15.94 -13.32
C LEU A 68 -3.91 -16.16 -12.05
N MET A 69 -4.34 -17.07 -11.17
CA MET A 69 -3.58 -17.46 -9.98
C MET A 69 -2.25 -18.11 -10.38
N GLU A 70 -2.27 -19.08 -11.30
CA GLU A 70 -1.05 -19.71 -11.78
C GLU A 70 -0.10 -18.71 -12.46
N LEU A 71 -0.64 -17.76 -13.24
CA LEU A 71 0.13 -16.67 -13.83
C LEU A 71 0.84 -15.82 -12.76
N THR A 72 0.17 -15.53 -11.65
CA THR A 72 0.78 -14.81 -10.51
C THR A 72 1.82 -15.64 -9.78
N VAL A 73 1.59 -16.95 -9.60
CA VAL A 73 2.59 -17.85 -9.01
C VAL A 73 3.84 -17.92 -9.88
N VAL A 74 3.66 -18.01 -11.21
CA VAL A 74 4.75 -17.98 -12.19
C VAL A 74 5.46 -16.63 -12.19
N LEU A 75 4.75 -15.52 -11.97
CA LEU A 75 5.35 -14.19 -11.82
C LEU A 75 6.26 -14.10 -10.59
N LEU A 76 5.88 -14.74 -9.49
CA LEU A 76 6.64 -14.71 -8.25
C LEU A 76 7.89 -15.62 -8.30
N LEU A 77 7.86 -16.67 -9.12
CA LEU A 77 8.93 -17.68 -9.18
C LEU A 77 9.89 -17.38 -10.35
N PRO A 78 11.19 -17.12 -10.09
CA PRO A 78 12.16 -16.76 -11.13
C PRO A 78 12.50 -17.91 -12.12
N LEU A 79 11.93 -19.10 -11.94
CA LEU A 79 12.31 -20.34 -12.62
C LEU A 79 11.39 -20.73 -13.78
N THR A 80 10.21 -20.12 -13.93
CA THR A 80 9.28 -20.42 -15.03
C THR A 80 9.20 -19.23 -15.97
N PRO A 81 9.60 -19.38 -17.24
CA PRO A 81 9.56 -18.26 -18.15
C PRO A 81 8.09 -17.93 -18.43
N ALA A 82 7.64 -16.73 -18.04
CA ALA A 82 6.31 -16.20 -18.34
C ALA A 82 5.98 -16.26 -19.85
N SER A 83 7.02 -16.36 -20.69
CA SER A 83 6.91 -16.62 -22.13
C SER A 83 6.23 -17.95 -22.49
N LEU A 84 6.20 -18.95 -21.61
CA LEU A 84 5.55 -20.24 -21.87
C LEU A 84 4.02 -20.09 -21.98
N PHE A 85 3.41 -19.45 -20.97
CA PHE A 85 1.97 -19.18 -20.96
C PHE A 85 1.59 -18.11 -21.97
N ALA A 86 2.38 -17.03 -22.04
CA ALA A 86 2.17 -15.99 -23.03
C ALA A 86 2.27 -16.52 -24.47
N ASN A 87 3.22 -17.41 -24.79
CA ASN A 87 3.33 -17.99 -26.14
C ASN A 87 2.23 -19.02 -26.43
N GLY A 88 1.75 -19.77 -25.42
CA GLY A 88 0.62 -20.69 -25.58
C GLY A 88 -0.65 -19.94 -25.99
N PHE A 89 -1.04 -18.93 -25.20
CA PHE A 89 -2.21 -18.10 -25.52
C PHE A 89 -1.99 -17.21 -26.75
N ALA A 90 -0.79 -16.69 -26.97
CA ALA A 90 -0.49 -15.89 -28.16
C ALA A 90 -0.47 -16.70 -29.46
N SER A 91 -0.27 -18.01 -29.41
CA SER A 91 -0.35 -18.85 -30.62
C SER A 91 -1.80 -19.07 -31.05
N VAL A 92 -2.76 -19.03 -30.12
CA VAL A 92 -4.20 -19.23 -30.41
C VAL A 92 -4.98 -17.95 -30.64
N THR A 93 -4.36 -16.79 -30.45
CA THR A 93 -5.05 -15.49 -30.47
C THR A 93 -4.32 -14.44 -31.30
N VAL A 94 -5.06 -13.47 -31.81
CA VAL A 94 -4.53 -12.31 -32.56
C VAL A 94 -3.58 -11.49 -31.70
N GLN A 95 -2.57 -10.84 -32.30
CA GLN A 95 -1.53 -10.02 -31.63
C GLN A 95 -1.95 -9.14 -30.44
N PRO A 96 -3.13 -8.49 -30.39
CA PRO A 96 -3.59 -7.74 -29.21
C PRO A 96 -3.83 -8.58 -27.94
N ALA A 97 -4.02 -9.90 -28.03
CA ALA A 97 -4.18 -10.75 -26.85
C ALA A 97 -2.93 -10.83 -25.97
N LYS A 98 -1.74 -10.57 -26.53
CA LYS A 98 -0.50 -10.43 -25.74
C LYS A 98 -0.59 -9.24 -24.77
N LEU A 99 -1.30 -8.18 -25.15
CA LEU A 99 -1.45 -6.98 -24.33
C LEU A 99 -2.21 -7.27 -23.04
N TYR A 100 -3.20 -8.18 -23.06
CA TYR A 100 -3.93 -8.60 -21.87
C TYR A 100 -2.98 -9.18 -20.80
N PHE A 101 -2.12 -10.12 -21.18
CA PHE A 101 -1.17 -10.75 -20.25
C PHE A 101 -0.09 -9.77 -19.77
N ILE A 102 0.38 -8.88 -20.64
CA ILE A 102 1.34 -7.83 -20.27
C ILE A 102 0.70 -6.86 -19.26
N ALA A 103 -0.52 -6.41 -19.52
CA ALA A 103 -1.24 -5.51 -18.61
C ALA A 103 -1.50 -6.17 -17.25
N PHE A 104 -1.97 -7.43 -17.25
CA PHE A 104 -2.17 -8.20 -16.03
C PHE A 104 -0.88 -8.32 -15.23
N HIS A 105 0.22 -8.67 -15.90
CA HIS A 105 1.53 -8.79 -15.27
C HIS A 105 1.98 -7.47 -14.62
N ILE A 106 1.92 -6.35 -15.35
CA ILE A 106 2.30 -5.03 -14.81
C ILE A 106 1.48 -4.69 -13.57
N VAL A 107 0.16 -4.84 -13.64
CA VAL A 107 -0.73 -4.54 -12.51
C VAL A 107 -0.43 -5.44 -11.31
N MET A 108 -0.21 -6.74 -11.53
CA MET A 108 0.11 -7.67 -10.43
C MET A 108 1.46 -7.38 -9.78
N VAL A 109 2.50 -7.05 -10.57
CA VAL A 109 3.80 -6.62 -10.03
C VAL A 109 3.63 -5.39 -9.14
N ILE A 110 2.89 -4.37 -9.61
CA ILE A 110 2.66 -3.15 -8.83
C ILE A 110 1.96 -3.48 -7.50
N ILE A 111 0.94 -4.34 -7.52
CA ILE A 111 0.23 -4.73 -6.29
C ILE A 111 1.18 -5.46 -5.32
N ILE A 112 1.97 -6.41 -5.80
CA ILE A 112 2.90 -7.18 -4.95
C ILE A 112 3.95 -6.25 -4.33
N VAL A 113 4.55 -5.36 -5.12
CA VAL A 113 5.54 -4.39 -4.65
C VAL A 113 4.92 -3.44 -3.63
N ASN A 114 3.72 -2.93 -3.89
CA ASN A 114 3.05 -2.02 -2.95
C ASN A 114 2.71 -2.70 -1.62
N ILE A 115 2.29 -3.97 -1.65
CA ILE A 115 2.07 -4.75 -0.42
C ILE A 115 3.37 -4.93 0.34
N PHE A 116 4.47 -5.27 -0.36
CA PHE A 116 5.78 -5.44 0.26
C PHE A 116 6.31 -4.15 0.87
N VAL A 117 6.27 -3.04 0.12
CA VAL A 117 6.69 -1.72 0.60
C VAL A 117 5.86 -1.29 1.80
N SER A 118 4.54 -1.47 1.75
CA SER A 118 3.66 -1.16 2.88
C SER A 118 4.03 -1.95 4.13
N PHE A 119 4.35 -3.24 3.99
CA PHE A 119 4.76 -4.07 5.13
C PHE A 119 6.08 -3.60 5.74
N ILE A 120 7.06 -3.27 4.90
CA ILE A 120 8.36 -2.75 5.36
C ILE A 120 8.21 -1.39 6.04
N LEU A 121 7.40 -0.48 5.47
CA LEU A 121 7.14 0.83 6.05
C LEU A 121 6.41 0.73 7.39
N GLU A 122 5.45 -0.18 7.54
CA GLU A 122 4.77 -0.41 8.81
C GLU A 122 5.75 -0.85 9.89
N ALA A 123 6.66 -1.77 9.58
CA ALA A 123 7.67 -2.24 10.52
C ALA A 123 8.60 -1.09 10.98
N PHE A 124 9.06 -0.25 10.05
CA PHE A 124 9.88 0.92 10.39
C PHE A 124 9.09 1.99 11.16
N PHE A 125 7.82 2.18 10.83
CA PHE A 125 6.96 3.15 11.51
C PHE A 125 6.73 2.78 12.98
N VAL A 126 6.52 1.48 13.26
CA VAL A 126 6.39 0.98 14.63
C VAL A 126 7.67 1.21 15.43
N GLU A 127 8.84 0.84 14.88
CA GLU A 127 10.13 1.04 15.57
C GLU A 127 10.39 2.53 15.85
N TYR A 128 10.20 3.40 14.85
CA TYR A 128 10.38 4.84 15.00
C TYR A 128 9.44 5.45 16.05
N SER A 129 8.20 4.97 16.13
CA SER A 129 7.22 5.45 17.13
C SER A 129 7.59 5.02 18.54
N LEU A 130 8.16 3.82 18.72
CA LEU A 130 8.67 3.34 20.01
C LEU A 130 9.90 4.13 20.47
N GLU A 131 10.88 4.35 19.57
CA GLU A 131 12.06 5.17 19.88
C GLU A 131 11.66 6.58 20.30
N LYS A 132 10.71 7.20 19.59
CA LYS A 132 10.20 8.53 19.94
C LYS A 132 9.52 8.52 21.31
N SER A 133 8.69 7.52 21.60
CA SER A 133 8.01 7.37 22.89
C SER A 133 9.01 7.22 24.06
N GLU A 134 10.07 6.44 23.88
CA GLU A 134 11.11 6.26 24.91
C GLU A 134 11.89 7.56 25.15
N VAL A 135 12.24 8.28 24.08
CA VAL A 135 12.94 9.56 24.17
C VAL A 135 12.06 10.62 24.83
N GLU A 136 10.78 10.73 24.48
CA GLU A 136 9.83 11.64 25.13
C GLU A 136 9.70 11.32 26.62
N THR A 137 9.55 10.04 26.99
CA THR A 137 9.47 9.60 28.40
C THR A 137 10.75 9.94 29.18
N ALA A 138 11.92 9.74 28.57
CA ALA A 138 13.21 10.06 29.19
C ALA A 138 13.42 11.57 29.36
N ILE A 139 12.95 12.37 28.42
CA ILE A 139 12.97 13.84 28.51
C ILE A 139 12.05 14.30 29.65
N GLU A 140 10.82 13.79 29.75
CA GLU A 140 9.89 14.13 30.84
C GLU A 140 10.47 13.79 32.22
N GLN A 141 11.07 12.61 32.37
CA GLN A 141 11.76 12.24 33.61
C GLN A 141 12.91 13.19 33.96
N LYS A 142 13.71 13.60 32.96
CA LYS A 142 14.81 14.54 33.20
C LYS A 142 14.33 15.95 33.53
N ILE A 143 13.23 16.41 32.96
CA ILE A 143 12.59 17.69 33.32
C ILE A 143 12.08 17.64 34.77
N GLN A 144 11.49 16.52 35.19
CA GLN A 144 11.06 16.32 36.59
C GLN A 144 12.25 16.24 37.57
N GLU A 145 13.32 15.49 37.24
CA GLU A 145 14.53 15.41 38.08
C GLU A 145 15.25 16.77 38.24
N LEU A 146 15.26 17.59 37.20
CA LEU A 146 15.86 18.93 37.23
C LEU A 146 14.97 19.97 37.94
N GLY A 147 13.82 19.56 38.49
CA GLY A 147 12.88 20.45 39.19
C GLY A 147 12.20 21.48 38.28
N MET A 148 12.25 21.26 36.97
CA MET A 148 11.66 22.12 35.92
C MET A 148 10.28 21.61 35.47
N GLY A 149 9.66 20.70 36.21
CA GLY A 149 8.29 20.28 35.96
C GLY A 149 7.37 21.49 36.11
N VAL A 150 6.79 21.95 35.01
CA VAL A 150 5.65 22.86 35.06
C VAL A 150 4.54 22.09 35.75
N GLN A 151 4.23 22.47 36.99
CA GLN A 151 2.92 22.16 37.54
C GLN A 151 1.94 22.94 36.67
N GLU A 152 1.22 22.24 35.79
CA GLU A 152 -0.11 22.70 35.41
C GLU A 152 -0.97 22.60 36.67
N GLU A 153 -0.73 23.50 37.62
CA GLU A 153 -1.81 23.96 38.46
C GLU A 153 -2.81 24.59 37.49
N GLU A 154 -4.04 24.08 37.51
CA GLU A 154 -5.25 24.81 37.14
C GLU A 154 -5.23 26.14 37.90
N LEU A 155 -4.44 27.10 37.44
CA LEU A 155 -4.28 28.40 38.06
C LEU A 155 -5.40 29.26 37.50
N GLY A 156 -6.55 29.11 38.17
CA GLY A 156 -7.84 29.76 37.95
C GLY A 156 -7.82 30.97 37.01
N ASP A 157 -8.32 30.74 35.80
CA ASP A 157 -8.74 31.79 34.85
C ASP A 157 -9.77 32.76 35.47
N GLU A 158 -10.38 32.42 36.61
CA GLU A 158 -11.34 33.29 37.30
C GLU A 158 -10.70 34.44 38.10
N GLN A 159 -9.41 34.39 38.45
CA GLN A 159 -8.79 35.44 39.27
C GLN A 159 -8.01 36.49 38.45
N LEU A 160 -7.60 36.16 37.22
CA LEU A 160 -6.97 37.12 36.28
C LEU A 160 -8.01 38.01 35.58
N LEU A 161 -9.23 37.52 35.36
CA LEU A 161 -10.32 38.34 34.80
C LEU A 161 -10.85 39.39 35.81
N ALA A 162 -10.81 39.10 37.10
CA ALA A 162 -11.27 40.03 38.15
C ALA A 162 -10.36 41.27 38.29
N HIS A 163 -9.07 41.16 37.93
CA HIS A 163 -8.13 42.28 37.96
C HIS A 163 -8.09 43.08 36.66
N MET A 164 -8.58 42.53 35.54
CA MET A 164 -8.71 43.28 34.29
C MET A 164 -10.04 44.03 34.16
N GLU A 165 -11.08 43.61 34.88
CA GLU A 165 -12.39 44.29 34.86
C GLU A 165 -12.47 45.49 35.84
N SER A 166 -11.58 45.56 36.84
CA SER A 166 -11.57 46.70 37.79
C SER A 166 -10.79 47.94 37.31
N ASP A 167 -9.96 47.82 36.27
CA ASP A 167 -9.08 48.93 35.82
C ASP A 167 -9.67 49.78 34.67
N GLU A 168 -10.83 49.42 34.11
CA GLU A 168 -11.46 50.24 33.05
C GLU A 168 -12.50 51.25 33.57
N HIS A 169 -12.68 51.38 34.89
CA HIS A 169 -13.61 52.32 35.51
C HIS A 169 -12.96 53.34 36.46
N ALA A 170 -11.75 53.83 36.16
CA ALA A 170 -11.24 55.04 36.83
C ALA A 170 -10.23 55.82 35.99
N LEU A 171 -10.72 56.61 35.04
CA LEU A 171 -9.94 57.76 34.53
C LEU A 171 -10.73 59.06 34.65
N GLU A 172 -10.84 59.59 35.87
CA GLU A 172 -10.73 61.03 36.13
C GLU A 172 -10.15 61.27 37.53
N GLY A 173 -8.98 61.91 37.61
CA GLY A 173 -8.60 62.70 38.79
C GLY A 173 -7.27 62.37 39.50
N ALA A 174 -6.19 62.95 38.97
CA ALA A 174 -5.10 63.61 39.69
C ALA A 174 -4.22 62.86 40.73
N GLY A 175 -2.91 62.78 40.42
CA GLY A 175 -1.84 63.17 41.35
C GLY A 175 -0.79 62.11 41.73
N GLY A 176 0.49 62.36 41.39
CA GLY A 176 1.63 62.02 42.27
C GLY A 176 2.62 60.91 41.86
N THR A 177 3.75 61.33 41.25
CA THR A 177 5.16 60.94 41.53
C THR A 177 5.64 59.45 41.52
N LYS A 178 6.36 59.07 40.42
CA LYS A 178 7.53 58.13 40.23
C LYS A 178 7.45 56.66 40.77
N PRO A 179 8.24 55.66 40.28
CA PRO A 179 9.53 55.74 39.56
C PRO A 179 9.71 54.82 38.32
N GLN A 180 10.77 55.09 37.55
CA GLN A 180 11.35 54.22 36.51
C GLN A 180 12.21 53.11 37.15
N PRO A 181 12.21 51.89 36.62
CA PRO A 181 13.40 51.02 36.64
C PRO A 181 13.73 50.57 35.20
N GLN A 182 14.81 51.11 34.64
CA GLN A 182 16.11 50.43 34.53
C GLN A 182 16.06 49.17 33.65
N GLY A 183 16.52 49.35 32.42
CA GLY A 183 16.69 48.27 31.46
C GLY A 183 17.64 47.19 31.96
N LEU A 184 17.28 45.94 31.67
CA LEU A 184 18.15 44.79 31.85
C LEU A 184 18.57 44.29 30.47
N LEU A 185 19.82 44.63 30.15
CA LEU A 185 20.57 44.23 28.98
C LEU A 185 20.94 42.74 29.11
N PHE A 186 20.39 41.89 28.25
CA PHE A 186 20.78 40.49 28.15
C PHE A 186 22.11 40.37 27.39
N LYS A 187 23.16 39.96 28.10
CA LYS A 187 24.47 39.62 27.52
C LYS A 187 24.71 38.13 27.75
N ILE A 188 24.45 37.32 26.72
CA ILE A 188 24.82 35.89 26.75
C ILE A 188 26.24 35.78 26.20
N ALA A 189 27.17 35.39 27.07
CA ALA A 189 28.56 35.16 26.75
C ALA A 189 28.71 33.80 26.04
N SER A 190 29.36 33.81 24.87
CA SER A 190 29.97 32.64 24.26
C SER A 190 31.19 32.22 25.10
N LYS A 191 31.30 30.94 25.45
CA LYS A 191 32.57 30.33 25.84
C LYS A 191 32.88 29.16 24.91
N ARG A 192 34.15 29.15 24.50
CA ARG A 192 34.90 28.17 23.72
C ARG A 192 34.75 26.75 24.22
#